data_AF-A0A151EEG3-F1
#
_entry.id   AF-A0A151EEG3-F1
#
_cell.length_a   1.000
_cell.length_b   1.000
_cell.length_c   1.000
_cell.angle_alpha   90.00
_cell.angle_beta   90.00
_cell.angle_gamma   90.00
#
_symmetry.space_group_name_H-M   'P 1'
#
loop_
_entity.id
_entity.type
_entity.pdbx_description
1 polymer ?
#
loop_
_entity_poly.entity_id
_entity_poly.type
_entity_poly.pdbx_seq_one_letter_code
_entity_poly.pdbx_strand_id
1 'polypeptide(L)' 'MDNTNLEGEIGTDAGKIWKILDIWGDADFKTLKRLSNLNDEKVYAALGWLAREDKICIDENNRFNLK' A
#
# COMPACT_ATOMS: atom_id res chain seq x y z
N MET A 1 9.07 -19.55 -19.91
CA MET A 1 9.13 -18.14 -20.36
C MET A 1 8.53 -17.32 -19.25
N ASP A 2 9.42 -16.93 -18.36
CA ASP A 2 9.16 -16.24 -17.11
C ASP A 2 8.76 -14.81 -17.44
N ASN A 3 7.47 -14.53 -17.35
CA ASN A 3 7.00 -13.15 -17.35
C ASN A 3 7.41 -12.58 -16.00
N THR A 4 8.42 -11.72 -15.99
CA THR A 4 8.90 -10.94 -14.83
C THR A 4 7.76 -10.04 -14.31
N ASN A 5 6.77 -10.62 -13.65
CA ASN A 5 5.48 -10.02 -13.30
C ASN A 5 5.57 -9.17 -12.03
N LEU A 6 6.56 -8.27 -11.98
CA LEU A 6 6.74 -7.33 -10.88
C LEU A 6 5.49 -6.45 -10.71
N GLU A 7 4.81 -6.11 -11.80
CA GLU A 7 3.55 -5.34 -11.77
C GLU A 7 2.41 -6.12 -11.08
N GLY A 8 2.28 -7.43 -11.33
CA GLY A 8 1.27 -8.26 -10.69
C GLY A 8 1.50 -8.46 -9.18
N GLU A 9 2.76 -8.57 -8.75
CA GLU A 9 3.09 -8.65 -7.32
C GLU A 9 2.82 -7.33 -6.60
N ILE A 10 3.26 -6.20 -7.18
CA ILE A 10 3.03 -4.87 -6.58
C ILE A 10 1.53 -4.55 -6.55
N GLY A 11 0.78 -4.87 -7.60
CA GLY A 11 -0.68 -4.69 -7.62
C GLY A 11 -1.39 -5.53 -6.55
N THR A 12 -0.93 -6.76 -6.32
CA THR A 12 -1.46 -7.63 -5.25
C THR A 12 -1.17 -7.06 -3.87
N ASP A 13 0.05 -6.57 -3.64
CA ASP A 13 0.44 -5.94 -2.37
C ASP A 13 -0.28 -4.60 -2.15
N ALA A 14 -0.49 -3.80 -3.21
CA ALA A 14 -1.30 -2.60 -3.20
C ALA A 14 -2.76 -2.89 -2.80
N GLY A 15 -3.34 -3.99 -3.30
CA GLY A 15 -4.68 -4.43 -2.89
C GLY A 15 -4.79 -4.75 -1.40
N LYS A 16 -3.74 -5.33 -0.79
CA LYS A 16 -3.70 -5.56 0.66
C LYS A 16 -3.69 -4.25 1.44
N ILE A 17 -2.82 -3.31 1.05
CA ILE A 17 -2.71 -1.98 1.69
C ILE A 17 -4.03 -1.22 1.55
N TRP A 18 -4.63 -1.22 0.36
CA TRP A 18 -5.92 -0.58 0.11
C TRP A 18 -7.01 -1.13 1.04
N LYS A 19 -7.09 -2.46 1.19
CA LYS A 19 -8.08 -3.11 2.06
C LYS A 19 -7.86 -2.77 3.55
N ILE A 20 -6.62 -2.60 3.98
CA ILE A 20 -6.33 -2.14 5.34
C ILE A 20 -6.85 -0.72 5.55
N LEU A 21 -6.59 0.18 4.60
CA LEU A 21 -7.06 1.57 4.69
C LEU A 21 -8.59 1.68 4.61
N ASP A 22 -9.23 0.88 3.76
CA ASP A 22 -10.70 0.77 3.66
C ASP A 22 -11.35 0.36 5.00
N ILE A 23 -10.75 -0.59 5.71
CA ILE A 23 -11.29 -1.11 6.99
C ILE A 23 -10.96 -0.18 8.17
N TRP A 24 -9.76 0.36 8.22
CA TRP A 24 -9.26 1.10 9.38
C TRP A 24 -9.47 2.62 9.26
N GLY A 25 -9.84 3.12 8.08
CA GLY A 25 -9.93 4.54 7.75
C GLY A 25 -8.58 5.14 7.40
N ASP A 26 -7.61 4.98 8.31
CA ASP A 26 -6.26 5.49 8.12
C ASP A 26 -5.21 4.68 8.92
N ALA A 27 -3.98 4.65 8.44
CA ALA A 27 -2.90 3.91 9.09
C ALA A 27 -1.53 4.55 8.86
N ASP A 28 -0.64 4.46 9.86
CA ASP A 28 0.78 4.78 9.68
C ASP A 28 1.55 3.62 9.05
N PHE A 29 2.75 3.90 8.57
CA PHE A 29 3.62 2.91 7.90
C PHE A 29 3.87 1.64 8.74
N LYS A 30 4.10 1.76 10.06
CA LYS A 30 4.36 0.59 10.91
C LYS A 30 3.12 -0.29 11.02
N THR A 31 1.94 0.33 11.13
CA THR A 31 0.66 -0.38 11.14
C THR A 31 0.42 -1.10 9.82
N LEU A 32 0.64 -0.42 8.68
CA LEU A 32 0.53 -1.02 7.35
C LEU A 32 1.45 -2.22 7.18
N LYS A 33 2.73 -2.08 7.56
CA LYS A 33 3.72 -3.16 7.53
C LYS A 33 3.27 -4.37 8.35
N ARG A 34 2.83 -4.14 9.59
CA ARG A 34 2.38 -5.19 10.51
C ARG A 34 1.14 -5.92 9.99
N LEU A 35 0.13 -5.18 9.51
CA LEU A 35 -1.15 -5.77 9.09
C LEU A 35 -1.07 -6.45 7.72
N SER A 36 -0.25 -5.94 6.80
CA SER A 36 -0.06 -6.54 5.48
C SER A 36 0.93 -7.71 5.48
N ASN A 37 1.73 -7.85 6.54
CA ASN A 37 2.84 -8.80 6.65
C ASN A 37 3.84 -8.67 5.48
N LEU A 38 4.13 -7.42 5.09
CA LEU A 38 5.07 -7.07 4.04
C LEU A 38 6.35 -6.48 4.62
N ASN A 39 7.44 -6.51 3.85
CA ASN A 39 8.66 -5.77 4.19
C ASN A 39 8.54 -4.31 3.75
N ASP A 40 9.49 -3.47 4.17
CA ASP A 40 9.46 -2.03 3.93
C ASP A 40 9.39 -1.70 2.42
N GLU A 41 10.20 -2.39 1.60
CA GLU A 41 10.24 -2.22 0.15
C GLU A 41 8.89 -2.49 -0.51
N LYS A 42 8.20 -3.57 -0.12
CA LYS A 42 6.88 -3.92 -0.67
C LYS A 42 5.80 -2.94 -0.20
N VAL A 43 5.85 -2.46 1.04
CA VAL A 43 4.90 -1.44 1.51
C VAL A 43 5.09 -0.14 0.74
N TYR A 44 6.32 0.31 0.53
CA TYR A 44 6.59 1.51 -0.26
C TYR A 44 6.19 1.35 -1.73
N ALA A 45 6.46 0.21 -2.36
CA ALA A 45 6.03 -0.08 -3.72
C ALA A 45 4.49 -0.08 -3.85
N ALA A 46 3.80 -0.72 -2.89
CA ALA A 46 2.34 -0.75 -2.82
C ALA A 46 1.73 0.64 -2.64
N LEU A 47 2.27 1.45 -1.73
CA LEU A 47 1.87 2.84 -1.52
C LEU A 47 2.12 3.69 -2.78
N GLY A 48 3.28 3.56 -3.41
CA GLY A 48 3.61 4.24 -4.66
C GLY A 48 2.67 3.85 -5.81
N TRP A 49 2.26 2.58 -5.87
CA TRP A 49 1.28 2.10 -6.85
C TRP A 49 -0.09 2.75 -6.65
N LEU A 50 -0.57 2.81 -5.40
CA LEU A 50 -1.84 3.47 -5.07
C LEU A 50 -1.78 4.98 -5.33
N ALA A 51 -0.64 5.62 -5.04
CA ALA A 51 -0.42 7.04 -5.32
C ALA A 51 -0.42 7.33 -6.84
N ARG A 52 0.18 6.44 -7.64
CA ARG A 52 0.15 6.52 -9.11
C ARG A 52 -1.27 6.49 -9.67
N GLU A 53 -2.18 5.77 -9.00
CA GLU A 53 -3.60 5.68 -9.37
C GLU A 53 -4.49 6.75 -8.69
N ASP A 54 -3.90 7.72 -7.98
CA ASP A 54 -4.61 8.75 -7.21
C ASP A 54 -5.59 8.20 -6.15
N LYS A 55 -5.28 7.06 -5.52
CA LYS A 55 -6.18 6.38 -4.56
C LYS A 55 -5.92 6.70 -3.09
N ILE A 56 -4.80 7.34 -2.76
CA ILE A 56 -4.40 7.61 -1.38
C ILE A 56 -3.94 9.05 -1.17
N CYS A 57 -4.02 9.49 0.09
CA CYS A 57 -3.49 10.74 0.61
C CYS A 57 -2.63 10.47 1.85
N ILE A 58 -1.75 11.42 2.17
CA ILE A 58 -0.96 11.42 3.40
C ILE A 58 -1.33 12.69 4.17
N ASP A 59 -1.68 12.53 5.45
CA ASP A 59 -1.98 13.66 6.34
C ASP A 59 -0.72 14.29 6.96
N GLU A 60 -0.91 15.36 7.72
CA GLU A 60 0.16 16.07 8.44
C GLU A 60 0.85 15.21 9.53
N ASN A 61 0.25 14.09 9.91
CA ASN A 61 0.76 13.14 10.91
C ASN A 61 1.46 11.92 10.27
N ASN A 62 1.73 11.95 8.96
CA ASN A 62 2.28 10.83 8.18
C ASN A 62 1.41 9.56 8.22
N ARG A 63 0.08 9.74 8.21
CA ARG A 63 -0.89 8.66 8.13
C ARG A 63 -1.50 8.61 6.74
N PHE A 64 -1.59 7.40 6.20
CA PHE A 64 -2.15 7.12 4.89
C PHE A 64 -3.65 6.92 5.02
N ASN A 65 -4.43 7.50 4.11
CA ASN A 65 -5.88 7.31 3.99
C ASN A 65 -6.26 7.17 2.51
N LEU A 66 -7.44 6.61 2.24
CA LEU A 66 -8.00 6.58 0.89
C LEU A 66 -8.55 7.97 0.52
N LYS A 67 -8.42 8.33 -0.76
CA LYS A 67 -9.05 9.51 -1.34
C LYS A 67 -10.54 9.28 -1.63
#